data_AF-A0A925XL80-F1
#
_entry.id   AF-A0A925XL80-F1
#
_cell.length_a   1.000
_cell.length_b   1.000
_cell.length_c   1.000
_cell.angle_alpha   90.00
_cell.angle_beta   90.00
_cell.angle_gamma   90.00
#
_symmetry.space_group_name_H-M   'P 1'
#
loop_
_entity.id
_entity.type
_entity.pdbx_description
1 polymer ?
#
loop_
_entity_poly.entity_id
_entity_poly.type
_entity_poly.pdbx_seq_one_letter_code
_entity_poly.pdbx_strand_id
1 'polypeptide(L)' 'MPHSDRSQPLPQIVLKPRKALPFFSRHPWVFQGAVDWLVGEPQPGDVVDVIDDAERFVAR' A
#
# COMPACT_ATOMS: atom_id res chain seq x y z
N MET A 1 22.72 16.49 -14.23
CA MET A 1 21.26 16.39 -14.34
C MET A 1 20.71 16.00 -12.98
N PRO A 2 20.07 16.90 -12.21
CA PRO A 2 19.37 16.48 -11.00
C PRO A 2 18.10 15.75 -11.45
N HIS A 3 18.01 14.46 -11.16
CA HIS A 3 16.77 13.70 -11.28
C HIS A 3 15.77 14.39 -10.35
N SER A 4 14.78 15.06 -10.93
CA SER A 4 13.70 15.66 -10.17
C SER A 4 12.98 14.52 -9.47
N ASP A 5 13.19 14.43 -8.15
CA ASP A 5 12.40 13.63 -7.24
C ASP A 5 10.97 14.16 -7.30
N ARG A 6 10.21 13.70 -8.29
CA ARG A 6 8.81 14.06 -8.43
C ARG A 6 8.10 13.29 -7.33
N SER A 7 7.70 14.02 -6.30
CA SER A 7 6.76 13.59 -5.26
C SER A 7 5.38 13.31 -5.88
N GLN A 8 5.30 12.36 -6.80
CA GLN A 8 4.02 11.85 -7.27
C GLN A 8 3.48 10.92 -6.19
N PRO A 9 2.22 11.08 -5.77
CA PRO A 9 1.61 10.16 -4.83
C PRO A 9 1.65 8.76 -5.45
N LEU A 10 2.27 7.82 -4.75
CA LEU A 10 2.28 6.42 -5.18
C LEU A 10 0.83 5.89 -5.14
N PRO A 11 0.47 4.95 -6.03
CA PRO A 11 -0.79 4.25 -5.89
C PRO A 11 -0.86 3.56 -4.53
N GLN A 12 -2.06 3.55 -3.95
CA GLN A 12 -2.25 3.06 -2.58
C GLN A 12 -3.14 1.83 -2.57
N ILE A 13 -2.80 0.88 -1.70
CA ILE A 13 -3.60 -0.31 -1.41
C ILE A 13 -4.25 -0.10 -0.05
N VAL A 14 -5.59 -0.03 -0.04
CA VAL A 14 -6.33 0.06 1.22
C VAL A 14 -6.69 -1.34 1.69
N LEU A 15 -6.32 -1.65 2.93
CA LEU A 15 -6.63 -2.92 3.56
C LEU A 15 -8.03 -2.90 4.15
N LYS A 16 -8.68 -4.07 4.13
CA LYS A 16 -9.93 -4.30 4.83
C LYS A 16 -9.75 -4.11 6.35
N PRO A 17 -10.82 -3.71 7.06
CA PRO A 17 -10.79 -3.58 8.51
C PRO A 17 -10.21 -4.82 9.19
N ARG A 18 -9.30 -4.60 10.14
CA ARG A 18 -8.61 -5.65 10.94
C ARG A 18 -7.68 -6.57 10.12
N LYS A 19 -7.40 -6.28 8.84
CA LYS A 19 -6.45 -7.04 8.01
C LYS A 19 -5.03 -6.47 8.01
N ALA A 20 -4.79 -5.37 8.72
CA ALA A 20 -3.44 -4.82 8.94
C ALA A 20 -2.62 -5.62 9.98
N LEU A 21 -3.27 -6.42 10.83
CA LEU A 21 -2.64 -7.19 11.93
C LEU A 21 -1.43 -8.05 11.50
N PRO A 22 -1.47 -8.80 10.38
CA PRO A 22 -0.32 -9.62 9.94
C PRO A 22 0.94 -8.80 9.62
N PHE A 23 0.81 -7.56 9.16
CA PHE A 23 1.95 -6.70 8.86
C PHE A 23 2.69 -6.29 10.13
N PHE A 24 1.96 -6.07 11.24
CA PHE A 24 2.56 -5.85 12.55
C PHE A 24 3.32 -7.08 13.06
N SER A 25 2.96 -8.29 12.60
CA SER A 25 3.71 -9.53 12.84
C SER A 25 4.85 -9.76 11.84
N ARG A 26 5.28 -8.73 11.10
CA ARG A 26 6.35 -8.77 10.09
C ARG A 26 6.08 -9.73 8.92
N HIS A 27 4.81 -9.97 8.62
CA HIS A 27 4.47 -10.72 7.41
C HIS A 27 4.67 -9.85 6.16
N PRO A 28 5.50 -10.26 5.20
CA PRO A 28 5.88 -9.39 4.07
C PRO A 28 4.84 -9.34 2.95
N TRP A 29 3.83 -10.22 2.97
CA TRP A 29 2.88 -10.33 1.85
C TRP A 29 1.49 -9.80 2.18
N VAL A 30 0.96 -8.99 1.26
CA VAL A 30 -0.44 -8.57 1.18
C VAL A 30 -1.19 -9.59 0.32
N PHE A 31 -2.18 -10.27 0.89
CA PHE A 31 -3.06 -11.17 0.13
C PHE A 31 -4.22 -10.40 -0.49
N GLN A 32 -4.69 -10.80 -1.68
CA GLN A 32 -5.84 -10.17 -2.36
C GLN A 32 -7.09 -10.11 -1.45
N GLY A 33 -7.33 -11.13 -0.62
CA GLY A 33 -8.44 -11.15 0.33
C GLY A 33 -8.35 -10.12 1.47
N ALA A 34 -7.17 -9.52 1.67
CA ALA A 34 -6.94 -8.44 2.63
C ALA A 34 -7.14 -7.05 2.02
N VAL A 35 -7.17 -6.92 0.68
CA VAL A 35 -7.38 -5.64 -0.01
C VAL A 35 -8.86 -5.30 -0.05
N ASP A 36 -9.19 -4.06 0.26
CA ASP A 36 -10.55 -3.51 0.17
C ASP A 36 -10.76 -2.78 -1.15
N TRP A 37 -9.98 -1.71 -1.38
CA TRP A 37 -9.94 -0.99 -2.64
C TRP A 37 -8.54 -0.44 -2.95
N LEU A 38 -8.34 -0.02 -4.20
CA LEU A 38 -7.11 0.57 -4.70
C LEU A 38 -7.33 2.05 -4.98
N VAL A 39 -6.35 2.88 -4.65
CA VAL A 39 -6.30 4.29 -5.03
C VAL A 39 -5.29 4.42 -6.18
N GLY A 40 -5.80 4.80 -7.35
CA GLY A 40 -5.03 4.80 -8.59
C GLY A 40 -5.05 3.44 -9.31
N GLU A 41 -4.19 3.31 -10.33
CA GLU A 41 -4.08 2.11 -11.17
C GLU A 41 -2.65 1.55 -11.07
N PRO A 42 -2.32 0.83 -9.98
CA PRO A 42 -1.01 0.21 -9.84
C PRO A 42 -0.80 -0.86 -10.91
N GLN A 43 0.36 -0.84 -11.56
CA GLN A 43 0.78 -1.86 -12.50
C GLN A 43 1.70 -2.89 -11.84
N PRO A 44 1.81 -4.11 -12.41
CA PRO A 44 2.76 -5.09 -11.92
C PRO A 44 4.20 -4.56 -11.92
N GLY A 45 4.83 -4.51 -10.74
CA GLY A 45 6.18 -3.97 -10.55
C GLY A 45 6.22 -2.54 -10.01
N ASP A 46 5.06 -1.87 -9.90
CA ASP A 46 4.98 -0.55 -9.27
C ASP A 46 5.19 -0.64 -7.76
N VAL A 47 5.82 0.39 -7.21
CA VAL A 47 5.88 0.61 -5.77
C VAL A 47 4.55 1.21 -5.32
N VAL A 48 3.99 0.68 -4.24
CA VAL A 48 2.68 1.07 -3.72
C VAL A 48 2.77 1.37 -2.23
N ASP A 49 1.91 2.25 -1.75
CA ASP A 49 1.74 2.46 -0.30
C ASP A 49 0.61 1.58 0.22
N VAL A 50 0.87 0.79 1.26
CA VAL A 50 -0.17 -0.01 1.93
C VAL A 50 -0.68 0.77 3.13
N ILE A 51 -1.98 1.06 3.15
CA ILE A 51 -2.66 1.79 4.22
C ILE A 51 -3.79 0.95 4.84
N ASP A 52 -4.08 1.18 6.11
CA ASP A 52 -5.21 0.54 6.80
C ASP A 52 -6.55 1.25 6.48
N ASP A 53 -7.65 0.71 7.01
CA ASP A 53 -8.99 1.27 6.84
C ASP A 53 -9.18 2.65 7.48
N ALA A 54 -8.25 3.09 8.32
CA ALA A 54 -8.20 4.40 8.94
C ALA A 54 -7.16 5.32 8.27
N GLU A 55 -6.76 5.00 7.03
CA GLU A 55 -5.79 5.73 6.21
C GLU A 55 -4.39 5.83 6.85
N ARG A 56 -4.06 4.94 7.78
CA ARG A 56 -2.73 4.90 8.41
C ARG A 56 -1.77 4.10 7.55
N PHE A 57 -0.56 4.63 7.37
CA PHE A 57 0.52 3.93 6.70
C PHE A 57 0.92 2.65 7.45
N VAL A 58 0.97 1.53 6.72
CA VAL A 58 1.37 0.21 7.23
C VAL A 58 2.73 -0.18 6.68
N ALA A 59 2.92 -0.11 5.36
CA ALA A 59 4.13 -0.56 4.68
C ALA A 59 4.26 0.03 3.26
N ARG A 60 5.48 -0.08 2.71
CA ARG A 60 5.84 0.21 1.33
C ARG A 60 6.79 -0.88 0.81
#